data_AF-A0AAD4DFI0-F1
#
_entry.id   AF-A0AAD4DFI0-F1
#
_cell.length_a   1.000
_cell.length_b   1.000
_cell.length_c   1.000
_cell.angle_alpha   90.00
_cell.angle_beta   90.00
_cell.angle_gamma   90.00
#
_symmetry.space_group_name_H-M   'P 1'
#
loop_
_entity.id
_entity.type
_entity.pdbx_description
1 polymer ?
#
loop_
_entity_poly.entity_id
_entity_poly.type
_entity_poly.pdbx_seq_one_letter_code
_entity_poly.pdbx_strand_id
1 'polypeptide(L)'
;MQAQERAQAVYPVDHNGLSPVSGVPPTFTDIAFITTYLDSSAGMEVMFWRDIRAIFMDAVYVRHNSRTLDFLKDANGNTLVPLRVAALQRAVLE
;
A
#
# COMPACT_ATOMS: atom_id res chain seq x y z
N MET A 1 -23.11 14.55 0.88
CA MET A 1 -21.68 14.72 1.21
C MET A 1 -20.95 13.60 0.51
N GLN A 2 -20.16 13.89 -0.53
CA GLN A 2 -19.30 12.87 -1.14
C GLN A 2 -18.21 12.55 -0.11
N ALA A 3 -18.16 11.30 0.34
CA ALA A 3 -17.03 10.84 1.14
C ALA A 3 -15.79 10.96 0.26
N GLN A 4 -14.83 11.78 0.66
CA GLN A 4 -13.57 11.90 -0.05
C GLN A 4 -12.87 10.56 0.07
N GLU A 5 -12.85 9.78 -1.02
CA GLU A 5 -12.15 8.52 -1.09
C GLU A 5 -10.65 8.80 -0.89
N ARG A 6 -10.10 8.32 0.22
CA ARG A 6 -8.68 8.46 0.52
C ARG A 6 -7.94 7.33 -0.16
N ALA A 7 -6.92 7.66 -0.95
CA ALA A 7 -6.15 6.67 -1.69
C ALA A 7 -4.64 6.81 -1.44
N GLN A 8 -3.94 5.69 -1.47
CA GLN A 8 -2.50 5.60 -1.39
C GLN A 8 -1.93 5.42 -2.79
N ALA A 9 -1.02 6.31 -3.20
CA ALA A 9 -0.20 6.11 -4.38
C ALA A 9 0.87 5.02 -4.13
N VAL A 10 0.98 4.05 -5.03
CA VAL A 10 1.97 2.97 -4.98
C VAL A 10 2.58 2.74 -6.35
N TYR A 11 3.82 2.20 -6.36
CA TYR A 11 4.60 1.92 -7.56
C TYR A 11 4.93 0.43 -7.65
N PRO A 12 4.91 -0.19 -8.84
CA PRO A 12 5.46 -1.51 -9.03
C PRO A 12 6.98 -1.49 -8.83
N VAL A 13 7.51 -2.54 -8.21
CA VAL A 13 8.94 -2.84 -8.15
C VAL A 13 9.16 -4.21 -8.78
N ASP A 14 10.31 -4.42 -9.41
CA ASP A 14 10.67 -5.73 -9.93
C ASP A 14 10.98 -6.72 -8.80
N HIS A 15 11.19 -8.00 -9.15
CA HIS A 15 11.47 -9.06 -8.17
C HIS A 15 12.79 -8.86 -7.38
N ASN A 16 13.69 -7.99 -7.86
CA ASN A 16 14.93 -7.63 -7.17
C ASN A 16 14.73 -6.43 -6.23
N GLY A 17 13.50 -5.90 -6.14
CA GLY A 17 13.18 -4.71 -5.37
C GLY A 17 13.78 -3.43 -5.97
N LEU A 18 14.18 -3.48 -7.24
CA LEU A 18 14.55 -2.30 -8.01
C LEU A 18 13.27 -1.72 -8.61
N SER A 19 13.21 -0.39 -8.68
CA SER A 19 12.23 0.24 -9.57
C SER A 19 12.52 -0.29 -10.98
N PRO A 20 11.51 -0.62 -11.82
CA PRO A 20 11.71 -1.26 -13.12
C PRO A 20 12.64 -0.49 -14.08
N VAL A 21 13.06 0.73 -13.72
CA VAL A 21 14.13 1.45 -14.40
C VAL A 21 15.07 2.10 -13.37
N SER A 22 16.24 1.50 -13.15
CA SER A 22 17.34 2.16 -12.42
C SER A 22 17.73 3.45 -13.16
N GLY A 23 17.33 4.61 -12.63
CA GLY A 23 17.71 5.93 -13.13
C GLY A 23 16.57 6.75 -13.76
N VAL A 24 15.37 6.19 -13.93
CA VAL A 24 14.19 6.97 -14.36
C VAL A 24 13.24 7.13 -13.18
N PRO A 25 12.90 8.36 -12.75
CA PRO A 25 11.85 8.59 -11.77
C PRO A 25 10.57 7.92 -12.26
N PRO A 26 9.82 7.21 -11.41
CA PRO A 26 8.57 6.62 -11.83
C PRO A 26 7.68 7.70 -12.44
N THR A 27 7.19 7.45 -13.64
CA THR A 27 6.34 8.40 -14.35
C THR A 27 4.93 8.33 -13.78
N PHE A 28 4.10 9.37 -13.94
CA PHE A 28 2.71 9.35 -13.45
C PHE A 28 1.89 8.16 -13.97
N THR A 29 2.29 7.59 -15.10
CA THR A 29 1.75 6.35 -15.68
C THR A 29 2.04 5.08 -14.89
N ASP A 30 3.00 5.10 -13.95
CA ASP A 30 3.37 3.97 -13.09
C ASP A 30 2.73 4.05 -11.69
N ILE A 31 1.92 5.08 -11.43
CA ILE A 31 1.26 5.30 -10.14
C ILE A 31 -0.11 4.63 -10.15
N ALA A 32 -0.27 3.60 -9.31
CA ALA A 32 -1.59 3.09 -8.97
C ALA A 32 -2.08 3.73 -7.68
N PHE A 33 -3.36 4.09 -7.66
CA PHE A 33 -4.04 4.60 -6.47
C PHE A 33 -4.86 3.48 -5.84
N ILE A 34 -4.53 3.12 -4.61
CA ILE A 34 -5.24 2.09 -3.84
C ILE A 34 -6.08 2.75 -2.78
N THR A 35 -7.39 2.47 -2.78
CA THR A 35 -8.30 2.99 -1.75
C THR A 35 -7.88 2.56 -0.36
N THR A 36 -7.94 3.50 0.58
CA THR A 36 -7.64 3.29 1.99
C THR A 36 -8.93 3.31 2.81
N TYR A 37 -8.93 2.55 3.88
CA TYR A 37 -10.09 2.37 4.75
C TYR A 37 -9.68 2.66 6.19
N LEU A 38 -10.51 3.40 6.92
CA LEU A 38 -10.29 3.56 8.36
C LEU A 38 -10.61 2.23 9.05
N ASP A 39 -9.59 1.65 9.68
CA ASP A 39 -9.72 0.44 10.47
C ASP A 39 -10.02 0.81 11.92
N SER A 40 -11.26 0.58 12.35
CA SER A 40 -11.70 0.87 13.71
C SER A 40 -10.97 0.05 14.77
N SER A 41 -10.43 -1.12 14.41
CA SER A 41 -9.69 -2.00 15.34
C SER A 41 -8.24 -1.57 15.52
N ALA A 42 -7.64 -0.95 14.49
CA ALA A 42 -6.26 -0.47 14.52
C ALA A 42 -6.16 1.04 14.77
N GLY A 43 -7.27 1.79 14.68
CA GLY A 43 -7.30 3.24 14.82
C GLY A 43 -6.56 4.00 13.71
N MET A 44 -6.34 3.36 12.55
CA MET A 44 -5.54 3.91 11.47
C MET A 44 -6.09 3.55 10.10
N GLU A 45 -5.63 4.24 9.05
CA GLU A 45 -5.96 3.88 7.68
C GLU A 45 -5.16 2.68 7.20
N VAL A 46 -5.83 1.81 6.43
CA VAL A 46 -5.26 0.58 5.91
C VAL A 46 -5.61 0.39 4.45
N MET A 47 -4.75 -0.31 3.73
CA MET A 47 -5.03 -0.90 2.42
C MET A 47 -5.28 -2.38 2.60
N PHE A 48 -6.33 -2.93 2.00
CA PHE A 48 -6.51 -4.38 1.97
C PHE A 48 -5.59 -5.02 0.95
N TRP A 49 -4.99 -6.15 1.33
CA TRP A 49 -4.11 -6.90 0.45
C TRP A 49 -4.81 -7.37 -0.84
N ARG A 50 -6.11 -7.66 -0.76
CA ARG A 50 -6.90 -8.04 -1.95
C ARG A 50 -6.93 -6.92 -2.99
N ASP A 51 -7.01 -5.66 -2.56
CA ASP A 51 -7.11 -4.50 -3.44
C ASP A 51 -5.73 -4.20 -4.04
N ILE A 52 -4.66 -4.40 -3.26
CA ILE A 52 -3.27 -4.37 -3.76
C ILE A 52 -3.07 -5.43 -4.86
N ARG A 53 -3.45 -6.69 -4.62
CA ARG A 53 -3.28 -7.75 -5.62
C ARG A 53 -4.21 -7.64 -6.82
N ALA A 54 -5.33 -6.94 -6.71
CA ALA A 54 -6.20 -6.68 -7.87
C ALA A 54 -5.49 -5.84 -8.93
N ILE A 55 -4.54 -5.00 -8.50
CA ILE A 55 -3.71 -4.17 -9.38
C ILE A 55 -2.38 -4.86 -9.70
N PHE A 56 -1.72 -5.41 -8.68
CA PHE A 56 -0.42 -6.07 -8.79
C PHE A 56 -0.57 -7.54 -8.47
N MET A 57 -1.04 -8.32 -9.45
CA MET A 57 -1.40 -9.74 -9.27
C MET A 57 -0.28 -10.59 -8.64
N ASP A 58 0.97 -10.30 -9.03
CA ASP A 58 2.16 -11.03 -8.59
C ASP A 58 2.87 -10.36 -7.39
N ALA A 59 2.24 -9.37 -6.74
CA ALA A 59 2.83 -8.73 -5.57
C ALA A 59 3.00 -9.73 -4.42
N VAL A 60 4.22 -9.80 -3.90
CA VAL A 60 4.58 -10.64 -2.74
C VAL A 60 4.70 -9.81 -1.47
N TYR A 61 5.08 -8.53 -1.59
CA TYR A 61 5.22 -7.60 -0.48
C TYR A 61 4.96 -6.16 -0.95
N VAL A 62 4.67 -5.28 0.01
CA VAL A 62 4.67 -3.82 -0.20
C VAL A 62 5.89 -3.25 0.51
N ARG A 63 6.55 -2.27 -0.10
CA ARG A 63 7.65 -1.54 0.55
C ARG A 63 7.43 -0.04 0.52
N HIS A 64 8.00 0.64 1.51
CA HIS A 64 8.12 2.08 1.57
C HIS A 64 9.56 2.49 1.79
N ASN A 65 10.10 3.32 0.90
CA ASN A 65 11.53 3.60 0.81
C ASN A 65 12.31 2.27 0.79
N SER A 66 13.17 2.00 1.77
CA SER A 66 13.97 0.78 1.91
C SER A 66 13.39 -0.29 2.85
N ARG A 67 12.14 -0.14 3.31
CA ARG A 67 11.53 -1.05 4.30
C ARG A 67 10.30 -1.73 3.75
N THR A 68 10.19 -3.04 3.96
CA THR A 68 8.96 -3.80 3.73
C THR A 68 7.92 -3.40 4.77
N LEU A 69 6.67 -3.27 4.35
CA LEU A 69 5.54 -3.06 5.24
C LEU A 69 4.95 -4.41 5.63
N ASP A 70 4.88 -4.65 6.93
CA ASP A 70 4.29 -5.87 7.47
C ASP A 70 2.77 -5.82 7.43
N PHE A 71 2.15 -7.00 7.35
CA PHE A 71 0.72 -7.12 7.60
C PHE A 71 0.42 -6.82 9.06
N LEU A 72 -0.69 -6.11 9.29
CA LEU A 72 -1.15 -5.81 10.65
C LEU A 72 -1.47 -7.10 11.40
N LYS A 73 -1.16 -7.08 12.70
CA LYS A 73 -1.35 -8.20 13.62
C LYS A 73 -2.31 -7.81 14.74
N ASP A 74 -3.02 -8.80 15.28
CA ASP A 74 -3.82 -8.65 16.49
C ASP A 74 -2.91 -8.51 17.74
N ALA A 75 -3.53 -8.32 18.90
CA ALA A 75 -2.82 -8.23 20.18
C ALA A 75 -2.05 -9.51 20.55
N ASN A 76 -2.39 -10.65 19.94
CA ASN A 76 -1.71 -11.94 20.14
C ASN A 76 -0.59 -12.19 19.13
N GLY A 77 -0.33 -11.24 18.22
CA GLY A 77 0.69 -11.35 17.19
C GLY A 77 0.25 -12.15 15.95
N ASN A 78 -1.01 -12.55 15.85
CA ASN A 78 -1.54 -13.23 14.68
C ASN A 78 -1.85 -12.21 13.59
N THR A 79 -1.52 -12.53 12.34
CA THR A 79 -1.87 -11.68 11.21
C THR A 79 -3.38 -11.55 11.07
N LEU A 80 -3.87 -10.32 10.90
CA LEU A 80 -5.29 -10.04 10.78
C LEU A 80 -5.87 -10.62 9.49
N VAL A 81 -7.10 -11.13 9.58
CA VAL A 81 -7.91 -11.55 8.43
C VAL A 81 -9.17 -10.67 8.41
N PRO A 82 -9.47 -9.96 7.31
CA PRO A 82 -8.71 -9.92 6.05
C PRO A 82 -7.34 -9.24 6.18
N LEU A 83 -6.38 -9.68 5.33
CA LEU A 83 -5.02 -9.12 5.30
C LEU A 83 -5.05 -7.64 4.95
N ARG A 84 -4.34 -6.85 5.75
CA ARG A 84 -4.30 -5.39 5.67
C ARG A 84 -2.90 -4.88 5.99
N VAL A 85 -2.49 -3.86 5.25
CA VAL A 85 -1.21 -3.15 5.40
C VAL A 85 -1.53 -1.72 5.80
N ALA A 86 -0.75 -1.15 6.72
CA ALA A 86 -0.90 0.24 7.11
C ALA A 86 -0.80 1.16 5.88
N ALA A 87 -1.80 2.02 5.67
CA ALA A 87 -1.69 3.11 4.73
C ALA A 87 -0.70 4.14 5.30
N LEU A 88 0.16 4.66 4.44
CA LEU A 88 1.15 5.64 4.84
C LEU A 88 0.68 6.99 4.31
N GLN A 89 0.03 7.77 5.18
CA GLN A 89 -0.33 9.15 4.87
C GLN A 89 0.92 9.97 4.56
N ARG A 90 1.34 9.94 3.31
CA ARG A 90 2.14 10.99 2.70
C ARG A 90 1.13 11.89 2.03
N ALA A 91 0.96 13.09 2.57
CA ALA A 91 0.33 14.16 1.82
C ALA A 91 1.06 14.23 0.47
N VAL A 92 0.37 13.91 -0.62
CA VAL A 92 0.77 14.47 -1.92
C VAL A 92 0.33 15.93 -1.82
N LEU A 93 1.25 16.76 -1.30
CA LEU A 93 1.11 18.20 -1.38
C LEU A 93 1.40 18.59 -2.82
N GLU A 94 0.37 19.11 -3.49
CA GLU A 94 0.55 20.28 -4.35
C GLU A 94 -0.27 21.43 -3.74
#